data_AF-A0A923Q0E1-F1
#
_entry.id   AF-A0A923Q0E1-F1
#
_cell.length_a   1.000
_cell.length_b   1.000
_cell.length_c   1.000
_cell.angle_alpha   90.00
_cell.angle_beta   90.00
_cell.angle_gamma   90.00
#
_symmetry.space_group_name_H-M   'P 1'
#
loop_
_entity.id
_entity.type
_entity.pdbx_description
1 polymer ?
#
loop_
_entity_poly.entity_id
_entity_poly.type
_entity_poly.pdbx_seq_one_letter_code
_entity_poly.pdbx_strand_id
1 'polypeptide(L)'
;MFWTIERATGQKPIIVKHGLHYGAAMLVSLDPGQLSAQLRQTGLPLTTYSDLTRASTVPTSDHRPFLYLRPGAIPWAYFAVLLLTAITIIAVFGGRSLAQGFKPVLFPPGAGFLLIETRGITARSLLFGSTWIVNAAVIAGILVMALAANASVTRRPPRSLKGPVAALLASVVLLWWFDLDTFNQLPMLPRAAIAGMVTGLPVAFAGVIVSTLLARSRVPASALASNLLGSVLGGYLGYFSMLIGLDGLALLALVLYLGALYFWQAKRPVAAASA
;
A
#
# COMPACT_ATOMS: atom_id res chain seq x y z
N MET A 1 18.98 -1.13 -12.69
CA MET A 1 18.42 -2.02 -13.71
C MET A 1 19.29 -3.26 -13.97
N PHE A 2 20.61 -3.14 -14.17
CA PHE A 2 21.52 -4.28 -14.39
C PHE A 2 21.27 -5.48 -13.45
N TRP A 3 21.34 -5.25 -12.13
CA TRP A 3 21.15 -6.30 -11.12
C TRP A 3 19.72 -6.86 -11.07
N THR A 4 18.73 -6.07 -11.48
CA THR A 4 17.34 -6.55 -11.63
C THR A 4 17.25 -7.54 -12.79
N ILE A 5 17.85 -7.22 -13.93
CA ILE A 5 17.87 -8.09 -15.11
C ILE A 5 18.63 -9.38 -14.79
N GLU A 6 19.82 -9.30 -14.17
CA GLU A 6 20.57 -10.49 -13.78
C GLU A 6 19.79 -11.38 -12.80
N ARG A 7 19.06 -10.78 -11.84
CA ARG A 7 18.19 -11.55 -10.93
C ARG A 7 17.06 -12.25 -11.69
N ALA A 8 16.47 -11.58 -12.68
CA ALA A 8 15.33 -12.12 -13.43
C ALA A 8 15.74 -13.21 -14.44
N THR A 9 16.89 -13.07 -15.08
CA THR A 9 17.34 -13.99 -16.15
C THR A 9 18.37 -15.01 -15.68
N GLY A 10 18.96 -14.83 -14.50
CA GLY A 10 20.11 -15.61 -14.02
C GLY A 10 21.41 -15.32 -14.75
N GLN A 11 21.42 -14.35 -15.68
CA GLN A 11 22.56 -14.06 -16.55
C GLN A 11 22.98 -12.59 -16.46
N LYS A 12 24.29 -12.34 -16.50
CA LYS A 12 24.83 -10.97 -16.50
C LYS A 12 24.53 -10.30 -17.85
N PRO A 13 23.75 -9.20 -17.88
CA PRO A 13 23.44 -8.52 -19.13
C PRO A 13 24.69 -7.84 -19.71
N ILE A 14 24.79 -7.84 -21.04
CA ILE A 14 25.79 -7.06 -21.77
C ILE A 14 25.22 -5.65 -21.98
N ILE A 15 25.95 -4.64 -21.52
CA ILE A 15 25.58 -3.23 -21.68
C ILE A 15 26.16 -2.72 -23.01
N VAL A 16 25.29 -2.24 -23.89
CA VAL A 16 25.65 -1.60 -25.16
C VAL A 16 25.40 -0.10 -25.03
N LYS A 17 26.47 0.69 -25.01
CA LYS A 17 26.38 2.16 -24.95
C LYS A 17 26.17 2.70 -26.36
N HIS A 18 24.90 2.84 -26.77
CA HIS A 18 24.56 3.31 -28.11
C HIS A 18 24.55 4.86 -28.23
N GLY A 19 24.69 5.60 -27.13
CA GLY A 19 24.88 7.06 -27.14
C GLY A 19 23.62 7.91 -27.41
N LEU A 20 22.56 7.33 -28.00
CA LEU A 20 21.27 8.01 -28.15
C LEU A 20 20.68 8.39 -26.79
N HIS A 21 20.41 9.69 -26.58
CA HIS A 21 19.84 10.25 -25.34
C HIS A 21 20.58 9.85 -24.05
N TYR A 22 21.91 9.69 -24.11
CA TYR A 22 22.72 9.19 -22.98
C TYR A 22 22.29 7.79 -22.48
N GLY A 23 21.57 7.04 -23.32
CA GLY A 23 21.04 5.72 -23.02
C GLY A 23 22.06 4.59 -23.22
N ALA A 24 21.78 3.47 -22.57
CA ALA A 24 22.45 2.21 -22.80
C ALA A 24 21.40 1.09 -22.89
N ALA A 25 21.61 0.15 -23.79
CA ALA A 25 20.80 -1.07 -23.89
C ALA A 25 21.43 -2.17 -23.03
N MET A 26 20.60 -2.93 -22.32
CA MET A 26 21.03 -4.11 -21.55
C MET A 26 20.49 -5.35 -22.25
N LEU A 27 21.38 -6.20 -22.77
CA LEU A 27 21.03 -7.36 -23.58
C LEU A 27 21.35 -8.65 -22.84
N VAL A 28 20.44 -9.61 -22.93
CA VAL A 28 20.58 -10.98 -22.41
C VAL A 28 20.22 -11.93 -23.54
N SER A 29 20.95 -13.04 -23.68
CA SER A 29 20.73 -14.05 -24.73
C SER A 29 20.88 -15.44 -24.14
N LEU A 30 20.13 -16.42 -24.65
CA LEU A 30 20.33 -17.83 -24.30
C LEU A 30 21.76 -18.32 -24.62
N ASP A 31 22.39 -17.74 -25.64
CA ASP A 31 23.82 -17.89 -25.94
C ASP A 31 24.56 -16.54 -25.80
N PRO A 32 25.15 -16.26 -24.62
CA PRO A 32 25.93 -15.04 -24.38
C PRO A 32 27.17 -14.93 -25.26
N GLY A 33 27.77 -16.08 -25.65
CA GLY A 33 28.98 -16.13 -26.46
C GLY A 33 28.71 -15.59 -27.86
N GLN A 34 27.68 -16.13 -28.52
CA GLN A 34 27.25 -15.68 -29.85
C GLN A 34 26.83 -14.20 -29.84
N LEU A 35 26.05 -13.78 -28.84
CA LEU A 35 25.62 -12.37 -28.70
C LEU A 35 26.83 -11.43 -28.59
N SER A 36 27.82 -11.79 -27.76
CA SER A 36 29.02 -10.96 -27.60
C SER A 36 29.84 -10.85 -28.89
N ALA A 37 29.91 -11.92 -29.69
CA ALA A 37 30.61 -11.92 -30.97
C ALA A 37 29.91 -11.02 -32.01
N GLN A 38 28.58 -11.10 -32.10
CA GLN A 38 27.78 -10.23 -32.98
C GLN A 38 27.86 -8.77 -32.56
N LEU A 39 27.76 -8.48 -31.27
CA LEU A 39 27.85 -7.10 -30.77
C LEU A 39 29.22 -6.49 -31.03
N ARG A 40 30.31 -7.26 -30.96
CA ARG A 40 31.65 -6.78 -31.31
C ARG A 40 31.76 -6.34 -32.77
N GLN A 41 30.99 -6.94 -33.68
CA GLN A 41 30.96 -6.54 -35.10
C GLN A 41 30.32 -5.16 -35.32
N THR A 42 29.47 -4.70 -34.38
CA THR A 42 28.78 -3.40 -34.50
C THR A 42 29.68 -2.19 -34.23
N GLY A 43 30.86 -2.41 -33.64
CA GLY A 43 31.77 -1.33 -33.21
C GLY A 43 31.26 -0.48 -32.03
N LEU A 44 30.09 -0.81 -31.45
CA LEU A 44 29.55 -0.09 -30.30
C LEU A 44 30.35 -0.39 -29.02
N PRO A 45 30.51 0.57 -28.11
CA PRO A 45 31.15 0.34 -26.82
C PRO A 45 30.33 -0.66 -25.98
N LEU A 46 30.95 -1.80 -25.67
CA LEU A 46 30.36 -2.86 -24.84
C LEU A 46 30.94 -2.82 -23.43
N THR A 47 30.09 -3.02 -22.43
CA THR A 47 30.51 -3.13 -21.03
C THR A 47 29.76 -4.28 -20.36
N THR A 48 30.47 -5.16 -19.66
CA THR A 48 29.87 -6.34 -18.99
C THR A 48 29.71 -6.13 -17.48
N TYR A 49 30.25 -5.03 -16.95
CA TYR A 49 30.22 -4.72 -15.53
C TYR A 49 29.55 -3.37 -15.27
N SER A 50 28.74 -3.32 -14.20
CA SER A 50 28.19 -2.09 -13.67
C SER A 50 29.19 -1.49 -12.68
N ASP A 51 29.53 -0.20 -12.82
CA ASP A 51 30.37 0.53 -11.85
C ASP A 51 29.73 0.54 -10.44
N LEU A 52 28.42 0.31 -10.35
CA LEU A 52 27.71 0.13 -9.09
C LEU A 52 27.78 -1.33 -8.63
N THR A 53 28.41 -1.56 -7.48
CA THR A 53 28.45 -2.84 -6.77
C THR A 53 27.04 -3.37 -6.46
N ARG A 54 26.82 -4.68 -6.55
CA ARG A 54 25.55 -5.34 -6.16
C ARG A 54 25.10 -4.93 -4.75
N ALA A 55 26.05 -4.80 -3.82
CA ALA A 55 25.80 -4.39 -2.44
C ALA A 55 25.22 -2.97 -2.30
N SER A 56 25.53 -2.08 -3.24
CA SER A 56 25.03 -0.69 -3.26
C SER A 56 23.72 -0.51 -4.03
N THR A 57 23.12 -1.59 -4.52
CA THR A 57 21.89 -1.54 -5.33
C THR A 57 20.83 -2.48 -4.77
N VAL A 58 19.60 -1.98 -4.66
CA VAL A 58 18.43 -2.81 -4.30
C VAL A 58 17.74 -3.23 -5.61
N PRO A 59 17.77 -4.52 -5.99
CA PRO A 59 17.04 -4.99 -7.16
C PRO A 59 15.53 -4.85 -6.95
N THR A 60 14.82 -4.57 -8.04
CA THR A 60 13.35 -4.54 -8.04
C THR A 60 12.80 -5.94 -7.73
N SER A 61 11.71 -5.99 -6.98
CA SER A 61 10.96 -7.20 -6.63
C SER A 61 9.49 -6.86 -6.41
N ASP A 62 8.63 -7.85 -6.22
CA ASP A 62 7.19 -7.62 -6.04
C ASP A 62 6.89 -6.81 -4.76
N HIS A 63 7.73 -6.96 -3.72
CA HIS A 63 7.67 -6.14 -2.51
C HIS A 63 8.10 -4.68 -2.74
N ARG A 64 8.93 -4.42 -3.75
CA ARG A 64 9.47 -3.10 -4.10
C ARG A 64 9.51 -2.92 -5.62
N PRO A 65 8.36 -2.64 -6.26
CA PRO A 65 8.23 -2.59 -7.71
C PRO A 65 8.71 -1.24 -8.30
N PHE A 66 9.77 -0.65 -7.75
CA PHE A 66 10.25 0.68 -8.13
C PHE A 66 11.51 0.61 -8.98
N LEU A 67 11.34 0.41 -10.29
CA LEU A 67 12.46 0.24 -11.23
C LEU A 67 13.34 1.49 -11.38
N TYR A 68 12.72 2.67 -11.35
CA TYR A 68 13.38 3.96 -11.59
C TYR A 68 13.74 4.71 -10.31
N LEU A 69 13.31 4.20 -9.14
CA LEU A 69 13.61 4.86 -7.88
C LEU A 69 15.06 4.59 -7.51
N ARG A 70 15.81 5.67 -7.31
CA ARG A 70 17.18 5.58 -6.80
C ARG A 70 17.14 5.12 -5.33
N PRO A 71 17.92 4.09 -4.93
CA PRO A 71 17.97 3.65 -3.55
C PRO A 71 18.26 4.81 -2.58
N GLY A 72 17.48 4.92 -1.51
CA GLY A 72 17.63 5.99 -0.50
C GLY A 72 17.09 7.36 -0.90
N ALA A 73 16.52 7.52 -2.09
CA ALA A 73 15.88 8.78 -2.48
C ALA A 73 14.56 8.97 -1.72
N ILE A 74 14.50 10.02 -0.90
CA ILE A 74 13.28 10.44 -0.22
C ILE A 74 12.45 11.28 -1.19
N PRO A 75 11.17 10.94 -1.43
CA PRO A 75 10.37 11.66 -2.40
C PRO A 75 9.76 12.92 -1.77
N TRP A 76 10.61 13.93 -1.55
CA TRP A 76 10.29 15.19 -0.86
C TRP A 76 9.08 15.92 -1.44
N ALA A 77 8.86 15.82 -2.75
CA ALA A 77 7.70 16.43 -3.40
C ALA A 77 6.36 15.96 -2.79
N TYR A 78 6.21 14.68 -2.43
CA TYR A 78 4.97 14.19 -1.83
C TYR A 78 4.76 14.72 -0.40
N PHE A 79 5.85 14.88 0.36
CA PHE A 79 5.79 15.52 1.68
C PHE A 79 5.40 17.00 1.58
N ALA A 80 5.94 17.70 0.58
CA ALA A 80 5.58 19.10 0.32
C ALA A 80 4.10 19.23 -0.03
N VAL A 81 3.55 18.34 -0.87
CA VAL A 81 2.12 18.34 -1.22
C VAL A 81 1.24 17.99 -0.01
N LEU A 82 1.65 17.02 0.83
CA LEU A 82 0.95 16.70 2.08
C LEU A 82 0.92 17.91 3.03
N LEU A 83 2.06 18.58 3.21
CA LEU A 83 2.16 19.78 4.05
C LEU A 83 1.30 20.93 3.50
N LEU A 84 1.37 21.18 2.19
CA LEU A 84 0.55 22.19 1.52
C LEU A 84 -0.94 21.89 1.70
N THR A 85 -1.35 20.63 1.55
CA THR A 85 -2.75 20.21 1.76
C THR A 85 -3.18 20.48 3.20
N ALA A 86 -2.35 20.14 4.18
CA ALA A 86 -2.64 20.42 5.59
C ALA A 86 -2.75 21.92 5.88
N ILE A 87 -1.83 22.74 5.35
CA ILE A 87 -1.87 24.20 5.49
C ILE A 87 -3.15 24.77 4.87
N THR A 88 -3.50 24.36 3.66
CA THR A 88 -4.73 24.82 2.98
C THR A 88 -5.97 24.46 3.77
N ILE A 89 -6.07 23.23 4.31
CA ILE A 89 -7.20 22.83 5.15
C ILE A 89 -7.28 23.72 6.41
N ILE A 90 -6.16 23.95 7.09
CA ILE A 90 -6.13 24.79 8.30
C ILE A 90 -6.48 26.24 7.97
N ALA A 91 -5.99 26.77 6.85
CA ALA A 91 -6.22 28.14 6.41
C ALA A 91 -7.69 28.38 6.02
N VAL A 92 -8.32 27.43 5.33
CA VAL A 92 -9.72 27.55 4.86
C VAL A 92 -10.72 27.30 5.99
N PHE A 93 -10.51 26.28 6.81
CA PHE A 93 -11.50 25.86 7.81
C PHE A 93 -11.24 26.42 9.22
N GLY A 94 -10.04 26.96 9.46
CA GLY A 94 -9.61 27.47 10.76
C GLY A 94 -9.26 26.35 11.74
N GLY A 95 -8.04 26.39 12.29
CA GLY A 95 -7.53 25.34 13.19
C GLY A 95 -8.39 25.08 14.44
N ARG A 96 -9.00 26.13 15.02
CA ARG A 96 -9.90 25.98 16.19
C ARG A 96 -11.21 25.26 15.85
N SER A 97 -11.82 25.59 14.72
CA SER A 97 -13.07 24.95 14.27
C SER A 97 -12.84 23.47 13.97
N LEU A 98 -11.73 23.18 13.27
CA LEU A 98 -11.31 21.81 12.97
C LEU A 98 -11.09 20.99 14.24
N ALA A 99 -10.39 21.55 15.24
CA ALA A 99 -10.08 20.87 16.50
C ALA A 99 -11.34 20.54 17.33
N GLN A 100 -12.32 21.45 17.40
CA GLN A 100 -13.57 21.23 18.16
C GLN A 100 -14.45 20.13 17.55
N GLY A 101 -14.45 20.02 16.21
CA GLY A 101 -15.18 19.00 15.48
C GLY A 101 -14.45 17.65 15.37
N PHE A 102 -13.15 17.59 15.67
CA PHE A 102 -12.33 16.42 15.36
C PHE A 102 -12.66 15.20 16.25
N LYS A 103 -12.81 14.03 15.62
CA LYS A 103 -13.03 12.74 16.29
C LYS A 103 -11.77 11.86 16.10
N PRO A 104 -10.81 11.88 17.04
CA PRO A 104 -9.53 11.19 16.89
C PRO A 104 -9.65 9.67 16.76
N VAL A 105 -10.75 9.07 17.24
CA VAL A 105 -11.00 7.63 17.13
C VAL A 105 -11.29 7.20 15.68
N LEU A 106 -11.85 8.08 14.84
CA LEU A 106 -12.26 7.77 13.47
C LEU A 106 -11.22 8.12 12.41
N PHE A 107 -10.24 8.95 12.77
CA PHE A 107 -9.18 9.39 11.87
C PHE A 107 -8.20 8.25 11.49
N PRO A 108 -7.56 7.53 12.43
CA PRO A 108 -6.63 6.46 12.07
C PRO A 108 -7.28 5.30 11.29
N PRO A 109 -8.53 4.88 11.58
CA PRO A 109 -9.22 3.89 10.76
C PRO A 109 -9.42 4.33 9.30
N GLY A 110 -9.69 5.62 9.05
CA GLY A 110 -9.79 6.14 7.67
C GLY A 110 -8.44 6.08 6.95
N ALA A 111 -7.36 6.48 7.64
CA ALA A 111 -6.01 6.41 7.11
C ALA A 111 -5.59 4.96 6.80
N GLY A 112 -5.82 4.04 7.74
CA GLY A 112 -5.52 2.62 7.56
C GLY A 112 -6.34 1.97 6.44
N PHE A 113 -7.62 2.33 6.31
CA PHE A 113 -8.50 1.82 5.25
C PHE A 113 -7.97 2.19 3.87
N LEU A 114 -7.74 3.49 3.61
CA LEU A 114 -7.28 3.94 2.30
C LEU A 114 -5.85 3.45 2.00
N LEU A 115 -5.01 3.33 3.02
CA LEU A 115 -3.64 2.82 2.87
C LEU A 115 -3.62 1.34 2.45
N ILE A 116 -4.46 0.50 3.07
CA ILE A 116 -4.58 -0.91 2.67
C ILE A 116 -5.19 -1.03 1.29
N GLU A 117 -6.19 -0.21 0.97
CA GLU A 117 -6.83 -0.19 -0.34
C GLU A 117 -5.83 0.11 -1.45
N THR A 118 -5.08 1.21 -1.32
CA THR A 118 -4.09 1.64 -2.32
C THR A 118 -2.97 0.61 -2.48
N ARG A 119 -2.45 0.06 -1.38
CA ARG A 119 -1.51 -1.08 -1.42
C ARG A 119 -2.11 -2.27 -2.17
N GLY A 120 -3.36 -2.62 -1.85
CA GLY A 120 -4.08 -3.75 -2.45
C GLY A 120 -4.21 -3.62 -3.96
N ILE A 121 -4.58 -2.44 -4.46
CA ILE A 121 -4.63 -2.14 -5.89
C ILE A 121 -3.25 -2.37 -6.51
N THR A 122 -2.20 -1.74 -5.98
CA THR A 122 -0.83 -1.85 -6.53
C THR A 122 -0.34 -3.30 -6.57
N ALA A 123 -0.50 -4.05 -5.47
CA ALA A 123 -0.06 -5.44 -5.42
C ALA A 123 -0.82 -6.34 -6.41
N ARG A 124 -2.10 -6.08 -6.65
CA ARG A 124 -2.93 -6.90 -7.54
C ARG A 124 -2.70 -6.55 -9.01
N SER A 125 -2.33 -5.31 -9.32
CA SER A 125 -1.85 -4.93 -10.64
C SER A 125 -0.54 -5.63 -10.99
N LEU A 126 0.31 -5.99 -10.02
CA LEU A 126 1.50 -6.82 -10.27
C LEU A 126 1.09 -8.26 -10.63
N LEU A 127 0.09 -8.83 -9.95
CA LEU A 127 -0.31 -10.22 -10.10
C LEU A 127 -1.15 -10.52 -11.36
N PHE A 128 -2.04 -9.60 -11.74
CA PHE A 128 -2.96 -9.77 -12.88
C PHE A 128 -2.73 -8.78 -14.01
N GLY A 129 -1.72 -7.92 -13.90
CA GLY A 129 -1.46 -6.83 -14.81
C GLY A 129 -2.24 -5.56 -14.47
N SER A 130 -1.64 -4.40 -14.75
CA SER A 130 -2.24 -3.07 -14.53
C SER A 130 -3.23 -2.70 -15.64
N THR A 131 -4.25 -3.54 -15.86
CA THR A 131 -5.33 -3.22 -16.80
C THR A 131 -6.43 -2.42 -16.12
N TRP A 132 -7.13 -1.58 -16.89
CA TRP A 132 -8.27 -0.81 -16.38
C TRP A 132 -9.38 -1.73 -15.84
N ILE A 133 -9.54 -2.93 -16.42
CA ILE A 133 -10.51 -3.95 -15.98
C ILE A 133 -10.14 -4.51 -14.60
N VAL A 134 -8.89 -4.89 -14.39
CA VAL A 134 -8.41 -5.41 -13.09
C VAL A 134 -8.59 -4.37 -12.00
N ASN A 135 -8.18 -3.12 -12.27
CA ASN A 135 -8.31 -2.04 -11.29
C ASN A 135 -9.77 -1.74 -10.97
N ALA A 136 -10.66 -1.68 -11.97
CA ALA A 136 -12.09 -1.48 -11.76
C ALA A 136 -12.71 -2.62 -10.93
N ALA A 137 -12.35 -3.87 -11.20
CA ALA A 137 -12.84 -5.03 -10.45
C ALA A 137 -12.38 -5.01 -8.98
N VAL A 138 -11.13 -4.61 -8.72
CA VAL A 138 -10.60 -4.46 -7.35
C VAL A 138 -11.37 -3.39 -6.59
N ILE A 139 -11.53 -2.19 -7.17
CA ILE A 139 -12.28 -1.09 -6.57
C ILE A 139 -13.74 -1.50 -6.32
N ALA A 140 -14.40 -2.12 -7.30
CA ALA A 140 -15.77 -2.61 -7.14
C ALA A 140 -15.89 -3.63 -6.00
N GLY A 141 -14.94 -4.56 -5.89
CA GLY A 141 -14.90 -5.54 -4.79
C GLY A 141 -14.77 -4.88 -3.41
N ILE A 142 -13.92 -3.86 -3.30
CA ILE A 142 -13.76 -3.06 -2.07
C ILE A 142 -15.06 -2.33 -1.71
N LEU A 143 -15.70 -1.67 -2.69
CA LEU A 143 -16.98 -0.98 -2.48
C LEU A 143 -18.10 -1.94 -2.06
N VAL A 144 -18.17 -3.13 -2.66
CA VAL A 144 -19.11 -4.19 -2.27
C VAL A 144 -18.85 -4.66 -0.84
N MET A 145 -17.59 -4.85 -0.45
CA MET A 145 -17.22 -5.23 0.92
C MET A 145 -17.56 -4.13 1.93
N ALA A 146 -17.31 -2.87 1.59
CA ALA A 146 -17.69 -1.72 2.41
C ALA A 146 -19.22 -1.63 2.57
N LEU A 147 -19.96 -1.82 1.48
CA LEU A 147 -21.43 -1.86 1.51
C LEU A 147 -21.94 -3.03 2.36
N ALA A 148 -21.35 -4.21 2.22
CA ALA A 148 -21.69 -5.39 3.01
C ALA A 148 -21.41 -5.19 4.50
N ALA A 149 -20.29 -4.55 4.85
CA ALA A 149 -19.95 -4.17 6.21
C ALA A 149 -21.01 -3.21 6.79
N ASN A 150 -21.41 -2.19 6.03
CA ASN A 150 -22.46 -1.25 6.43
C ASN A 150 -23.80 -1.97 6.65
N ALA A 151 -24.22 -2.80 5.69
CA ALA A 151 -25.46 -3.56 5.78
C ALA A 151 -25.46 -4.53 6.98
N SER A 152 -24.32 -5.17 7.26
CA SER A 152 -24.12 -6.04 8.42
C SER A 152 -24.31 -5.27 9.73
N VAL A 153 -23.69 -4.09 9.87
CA VAL A 153 -23.82 -3.24 11.05
C VAL A 153 -25.26 -2.74 11.24
N THR A 154 -25.96 -2.36 10.17
CA THR A 154 -27.36 -1.92 10.26
C THR A 154 -28.29 -3.06 10.71
N ARG A 155 -28.06 -4.29 10.23
CA ARG A 155 -28.88 -5.46 10.59
C ARG A 155 -28.56 -6.01 11.98
N ARG A 156 -27.28 -6.05 12.34
CA ARG A 156 -26.78 -6.64 13.59
C ARG A 156 -25.65 -5.77 14.15
N PRO A 157 -25.97 -4.65 14.81
CA PRO A 157 -24.96 -3.76 15.34
C PRO A 157 -24.12 -4.50 16.38
N PRO A 158 -22.79 -4.56 16.22
CA PRO A 158 -21.95 -5.28 17.16
C PRO A 158 -22.03 -4.63 18.53
N ARG A 159 -22.24 -5.43 19.58
CA ARG A 159 -22.30 -4.93 20.97
C ARG A 159 -20.95 -4.36 21.42
N SER A 160 -19.87 -5.04 21.05
CA SER A 160 -18.48 -4.68 21.37
C SER A 160 -17.63 -4.59 20.11
N LEU A 161 -16.74 -3.60 20.04
CA LEU A 161 -15.76 -3.48 18.95
C LEU A 161 -14.51 -4.35 19.16
N LYS A 162 -14.38 -5.04 20.32
CA LYS A 162 -13.19 -5.88 20.61
C LYS A 162 -12.98 -6.97 19.56
N GLY A 163 -14.05 -7.68 19.18
CA GLY A 163 -14.00 -8.74 18.18
C GLY A 163 -13.60 -8.22 16.79
N PRO A 164 -14.32 -7.24 16.22
CA PRO A 164 -13.96 -6.63 14.95
C PRO A 164 -12.54 -6.04 14.92
N VAL A 165 -12.08 -5.41 16.00
CA VAL A 165 -10.71 -4.89 16.08
C VAL A 165 -9.69 -6.02 16.10
N ALA A 166 -9.90 -7.07 16.88
CA ALA A 166 -8.99 -8.23 16.89
C ALA A 166 -8.92 -8.90 15.51
N ALA A 167 -10.08 -9.07 14.84
CA ALA A 167 -10.15 -9.62 13.50
C ALA A 167 -9.46 -8.72 12.46
N LEU A 168 -9.62 -7.40 12.57
CA LEU A 168 -8.90 -6.42 11.74
C LEU A 168 -7.39 -6.57 11.91
N LEU A 169 -6.88 -6.50 13.14
CA LEU A 169 -5.44 -6.61 13.40
C LEU A 169 -4.88 -7.95 12.88
N ALA A 170 -5.59 -9.06 13.14
CA ALA A 170 -5.22 -10.38 12.62
C ALA A 170 -5.21 -10.42 11.09
N SER A 171 -6.20 -9.82 10.43
CA SER A 171 -6.27 -9.76 8.96
C SER A 171 -5.15 -8.91 8.35
N VAL A 172 -4.69 -7.85 9.03
CA VAL A 172 -3.57 -7.03 8.58
C VAL A 172 -2.24 -7.77 8.75
N VAL A 173 -2.07 -8.49 9.87
CA VAL A 173 -0.91 -9.37 10.07
C VAL A 173 -0.89 -10.49 9.02
N LEU A 174 -2.05 -11.09 8.72
CA LEU A 174 -2.18 -12.06 7.64
C LEU A 174 -1.78 -11.41 6.31
N LEU A 175 -2.28 -10.22 5.99
CA LEU A 175 -1.94 -9.51 4.75
C LEU A 175 -0.43 -9.20 4.64
N TRP A 176 0.26 -8.95 5.75
CA TRP A 176 1.70 -8.74 5.80
C TRP A 176 2.49 -10.05 5.63
N TRP A 177 2.02 -11.15 6.25
CA TRP A 177 2.66 -12.46 6.19
C TRP A 177 2.45 -13.16 4.83
N PHE A 178 1.32 -12.89 4.17
CA PHE A 178 0.88 -13.62 3.00
C PHE A 178 1.64 -13.17 1.74
N ASP A 179 2.60 -13.99 1.32
CA ASP A 179 3.33 -13.79 0.07
C ASP A 179 2.51 -14.32 -1.12
N LEU A 180 2.20 -13.40 -2.05
CA LEU A 180 1.42 -13.69 -3.25
C LEU A 180 2.16 -14.63 -4.21
N ASP A 181 3.49 -14.68 -4.13
CA ASP A 181 4.31 -15.53 -4.99
C ASP A 181 4.03 -17.02 -4.80
N THR A 182 3.64 -17.41 -3.58
CA THR A 182 3.30 -18.79 -3.22
C THR A 182 2.17 -19.37 -4.09
N PHE A 183 1.31 -18.52 -4.65
CA PHE A 183 0.12 -18.92 -5.41
C PHE A 183 0.25 -18.67 -6.90
N ASN A 184 1.43 -18.29 -7.40
CA ASN A 184 1.65 -18.11 -8.84
C ASN A 184 1.45 -19.39 -9.65
N GLN A 185 1.53 -20.56 -9.01
CA GLN A 185 1.26 -21.86 -9.64
C GLN A 185 -0.23 -22.20 -9.73
N LEU A 186 -1.11 -21.43 -9.07
CA LEU A 186 -2.56 -21.68 -9.13
C LEU A 186 -3.18 -21.13 -10.43
N PRO A 187 -4.27 -21.76 -10.92
CA PRO A 187 -5.09 -21.18 -11.99
C PRO A 187 -5.63 -19.79 -11.63
N MET A 188 -5.98 -19.01 -12.64
CA MET A 188 -6.39 -17.60 -12.49
C MET A 188 -7.51 -17.40 -11.46
N LEU A 189 -8.58 -18.19 -11.54
CA LEU A 189 -9.77 -18.02 -10.69
C LEU A 189 -9.49 -18.24 -9.18
N PRO A 190 -8.93 -19.39 -8.74
CA PRO A 190 -8.62 -19.58 -7.32
C PRO A 190 -7.58 -18.58 -6.80
N ARG A 191 -6.58 -18.23 -7.62
CA ARG A 191 -5.59 -17.20 -7.28
C ARG A 191 -6.25 -15.83 -7.08
N ALA A 192 -7.19 -15.46 -7.95
CA ALA A 192 -7.96 -14.22 -7.83
C ALA A 192 -8.84 -14.22 -6.58
N ALA A 193 -9.54 -15.31 -6.29
CA ALA A 193 -10.40 -15.44 -5.12
C ALA A 193 -9.60 -15.33 -3.80
N ILE A 194 -8.54 -16.11 -3.63
CA ILE A 194 -7.73 -16.15 -2.41
C ILE A 194 -7.14 -14.77 -2.12
N ALA A 195 -6.42 -14.20 -3.07
CA ALA A 195 -5.78 -12.91 -2.82
C ALA A 195 -6.79 -11.74 -2.80
N GLY A 196 -8.01 -11.95 -3.29
CA GLY A 196 -9.13 -11.01 -3.13
C GLY A 196 -9.69 -11.04 -1.71
N MET A 197 -9.87 -12.24 -1.15
CA MET A 197 -10.27 -12.43 0.24
C MET A 197 -9.22 -11.87 1.20
N VAL A 198 -7.94 -12.23 1.02
CA VAL A 198 -6.86 -11.77 1.90
C VAL A 198 -6.77 -10.23 1.93
N THR A 199 -6.91 -9.58 0.78
CA THR A 199 -6.90 -8.11 0.68
C THR A 199 -8.21 -7.48 1.19
N GLY A 200 -9.34 -8.14 0.95
CA GLY A 200 -10.66 -7.65 1.32
C GLY A 200 -11.01 -7.80 2.80
N LEU A 201 -10.40 -8.74 3.52
CA LEU A 201 -10.67 -8.98 4.94
C LEU A 201 -10.39 -7.75 5.82
N PRO A 202 -9.21 -7.09 5.76
CA PRO A 202 -8.98 -5.87 6.52
C PRO A 202 -9.96 -4.76 6.16
N VAL A 203 -10.28 -4.61 4.88
CA VAL A 203 -11.25 -3.62 4.38
C VAL A 203 -12.62 -3.86 4.99
N ALA A 204 -13.08 -5.11 5.02
CA ALA A 204 -14.36 -5.49 5.59
C ALA A 204 -14.43 -5.21 7.09
N PHE A 205 -13.41 -5.61 7.87
CA PHE A 205 -13.39 -5.37 9.32
C PHE A 205 -13.23 -3.89 9.67
N ALA A 206 -12.40 -3.15 8.92
CA ALA A 206 -12.30 -1.70 9.07
C ALA A 206 -13.63 -1.02 8.78
N GLY A 207 -14.35 -1.45 7.73
CA GLY A 207 -15.70 -0.99 7.41
C GLY A 207 -16.68 -1.22 8.56
N VAL A 208 -16.69 -2.43 9.15
CA VAL A 208 -17.55 -2.73 10.32
C VAL A 208 -17.25 -1.80 11.49
N ILE A 209 -15.97 -1.53 11.78
CA ILE A 209 -15.55 -0.66 12.88
C ILE A 209 -15.98 0.79 12.62
N VAL A 210 -15.64 1.34 11.45
CA VAL A 210 -15.96 2.72 11.07
C VAL A 210 -17.46 2.94 11.09
N SER A 211 -18.25 2.05 10.51
CA SER A 211 -19.71 2.18 10.42
C SER A 211 -20.38 2.04 11.78
N THR A 212 -19.86 1.18 12.66
CA THR A 212 -20.34 1.11 14.04
C THR A 212 -20.01 2.39 14.81
N LEU A 213 -18.82 2.97 14.62
CA LEU A 213 -18.43 4.22 15.28
C LEU A 213 -19.22 5.42 14.76
N LEU A 214 -19.51 5.47 13.46
CA LEU A 214 -20.38 6.48 12.84
C LEU A 214 -21.79 6.39 13.40
N ALA A 215 -22.38 5.19 13.44
CA ALA A 215 -23.72 4.97 13.97
C ALA A 215 -23.85 5.34 15.46
N ARG A 216 -22.76 5.24 16.23
CA ARG A 216 -22.71 5.63 17.65
C ARG A 216 -22.37 7.10 17.88
N SER A 217 -22.04 7.86 16.83
CA SER A 217 -21.65 9.27 16.97
C SER A 217 -22.86 10.17 17.17
N ARG A 218 -22.80 11.07 18.15
CA ARG A 218 -23.80 12.14 18.35
C ARG A 218 -23.82 13.17 17.23
N VAL A 219 -22.69 13.33 16.52
CA VAL A 219 -22.54 14.25 15.39
C VAL A 219 -21.93 13.48 14.22
N PRO A 220 -22.74 12.78 13.41
CA PRO A 220 -22.25 11.92 12.33
C PRO A 220 -21.42 12.67 11.28
N ALA A 221 -21.79 13.90 10.93
CA ALA A 221 -21.07 14.71 9.94
C ALA A 221 -19.61 14.96 10.33
N SER A 222 -19.35 15.35 11.59
CA SER A 222 -17.98 15.61 12.07
C SER A 222 -17.16 14.32 12.24
N ALA A 223 -17.83 13.23 12.61
CA ALA A 223 -17.26 11.90 12.68
C ALA A 223 -16.82 11.39 11.29
N LEU A 224 -17.66 11.56 10.28
CA LEU A 224 -17.36 11.24 8.89
C LEU A 224 -16.23 12.13 8.35
N ALA A 225 -16.27 13.44 8.62
CA ALA A 225 -15.21 14.36 8.21
C ALA A 225 -13.84 13.97 8.79
N SER A 226 -13.79 13.54 10.06
CA SER A 226 -12.56 13.06 10.69
C SER A 226 -12.05 11.78 10.03
N ASN A 227 -12.94 10.88 9.64
CA ASN A 227 -12.60 9.66 8.91
C ASN A 227 -12.04 9.97 7.51
N LEU A 228 -12.70 10.87 6.76
CA LEU A 228 -12.25 11.30 5.44
C LEU A 228 -10.89 12.01 5.49
N LEU A 229 -10.65 12.87 6.48
CA LEU A 229 -9.34 13.50 6.69
C LEU A 229 -8.25 12.44 6.93
N GLY A 230 -8.59 11.39 7.68
CA GLY A 230 -7.76 10.20 7.84
C GLY A 230 -7.46 9.55 6.51
N SER A 231 -8.49 9.26 5.69
CA SER A 231 -8.32 8.66 4.37
C SER A 231 -7.38 9.49 3.49
N VAL A 232 -7.53 10.82 3.46
CA VAL A 232 -6.61 11.70 2.72
C VAL A 232 -5.16 11.48 3.17
N LEU A 233 -4.90 11.47 4.49
CA LEU A 233 -3.56 11.15 5.00
C LEU A 233 -3.11 9.74 4.55
N GLY A 234 -3.98 8.73 4.65
CA GLY A 234 -3.71 7.37 4.22
C GLY A 234 -3.25 7.28 2.76
N GLY A 235 -3.86 8.04 1.86
CA GLY A 235 -3.48 8.12 0.46
C GLY A 235 -2.06 8.65 0.27
N TYR A 236 -1.69 9.70 1.01
CA TYR A 236 -0.31 10.20 1.02
C TYR A 236 0.68 9.24 1.68
N LEU A 237 0.25 8.53 2.73
CA LEU A 237 1.07 7.50 3.36
C LEU A 237 1.41 6.36 2.39
N GLY A 238 0.60 6.14 1.35
CA GLY A 238 0.92 5.20 0.27
C GLY A 238 2.27 5.45 -0.40
N TYR A 239 2.73 6.71 -0.48
CA TYR A 239 4.04 7.05 -1.04
C TYR A 239 5.21 6.55 -0.20
N PHE A 240 5.01 6.20 1.08
CA PHE A 240 6.05 5.56 1.88
C PHE A 240 6.44 4.19 1.33
N SER A 241 5.63 3.57 0.46
CA SER A 241 6.03 2.34 -0.25
C SER A 241 7.37 2.50 -0.98
N MET A 242 7.70 3.70 -1.47
CA MET A 242 9.00 3.99 -2.08
C MET A 242 10.18 3.81 -1.11
N LEU A 243 9.96 4.04 0.19
CA LEU A 243 10.98 3.93 1.23
C LEU A 243 11.02 2.53 1.84
N ILE A 244 9.86 2.01 2.26
CA ILE A 244 9.76 0.80 3.07
C ILE A 244 9.28 -0.43 2.27
N GLY A 245 8.81 -0.25 1.04
CA GLY A 245 8.17 -1.28 0.22
C GLY A 245 6.68 -1.43 0.49
N LEU A 246 6.01 -2.26 -0.32
CA LEU A 246 4.58 -2.53 -0.19
C LEU A 246 4.24 -3.24 1.12
N ASP A 247 5.09 -4.13 1.63
CA ASP A 247 4.81 -4.82 2.90
C ASP A 247 4.96 -3.91 4.12
N GLY A 248 5.88 -2.95 4.05
CA GLY A 248 5.99 -1.91 5.05
C GLY A 248 4.70 -1.10 5.19
N LEU A 249 3.91 -0.95 4.11
CA LEU A 249 2.60 -0.29 4.20
C LEU A 249 1.58 -1.09 5.01
N ALA A 250 1.63 -2.42 5.00
CA ALA A 250 0.74 -3.23 5.84
C ALA A 250 1.08 -3.03 7.34
N LEU A 251 2.37 -2.95 7.68
CA LEU A 251 2.82 -2.62 9.04
C LEU A 251 2.44 -1.18 9.43
N LEU A 252 2.56 -0.23 8.51
CA LEU A 252 2.12 1.15 8.74
C LEU A 252 0.61 1.22 9.00
N ALA A 253 -0.19 0.47 8.25
CA ALA A 253 -1.62 0.34 8.50
C ALA A 253 -1.92 -0.29 9.87
N LEU A 254 -1.14 -1.30 10.28
CA LEU A 254 -1.24 -1.91 11.61
C LEU A 254 -1.00 -0.85 12.71
N VAL A 255 0.04 -0.02 12.58
CA VAL A 255 0.32 1.08 13.51
C VAL A 255 -0.85 2.07 13.58
N LEU A 256 -1.44 2.43 12.44
CA LEU A 256 -2.61 3.31 12.41
C LEU A 256 -3.80 2.71 13.16
N TYR A 257 -4.10 1.42 12.96
CA TYR A 257 -5.20 0.76 13.67
C TYR A 257 -4.93 0.57 15.17
N LEU A 258 -3.68 0.33 15.56
CA LEU A 258 -3.28 0.35 16.98
C LEU A 258 -3.46 1.75 17.58
N GLY A 259 -3.16 2.82 16.83
CA GLY A 259 -3.48 4.19 17.21
C GLY A 259 -4.98 4.41 17.42
N ALA A 260 -5.84 3.85 16.56
CA ALA A 260 -7.30 3.88 16.75
C ALA A 260 -7.72 3.22 18.07
N LEU A 261 -7.13 2.05 18.37
CA LEU A 261 -7.38 1.31 19.61
C LEU A 261 -6.96 2.12 20.85
N TYR A 262 -5.80 2.78 20.80
CA TYR A 262 -5.34 3.68 21.86
C TYR A 262 -6.36 4.80 22.13
N PHE A 263 -6.78 5.53 21.09
CA PHE A 263 -7.78 6.60 21.25
C PHE A 263 -9.15 6.09 21.72
N TRP A 264 -9.51 4.86 21.35
CA TRP A 264 -10.74 4.24 21.82
C TRP A 264 -10.67 3.87 23.31
N GLN A 265 -9.55 3.33 23.78
CA GLN A 265 -9.33 2.99 25.18
C GLN A 265 -9.22 4.24 26.07
N ALA A 266 -8.52 5.28 25.59
CA ALA A 266 -8.36 6.54 26.32
C ALA A 266 -9.69 7.28 26.59
N LYS A 267 -10.76 6.96 25.85
CA LYS A 267 -12.11 7.50 26.08
C LYS A 267 -12.99 6.67 27.00
N ARG A 268 -12.56 5.48 27.43
CA ARG A 268 -13.27 4.74 28.47
C ARG A 268 -12.98 5.43 29.80
N PRO A 269 -13.99 5.93 30.55
CA PRO A 269 -13.74 6.34 31.92
C PRO A 269 -13.16 5.14 32.66
N VAL A 270 -12.14 5.38 33.49
CA VAL A 270 -11.59 4.41 34.44
C VAL A 270 -12.70 4.08 35.44
N ALA A 271 -13.64 3.23 35.04
CA ALA A 271 -14.75 2.75 35.85
C ALA A 271 -14.55 1.24 36.06
N ALA A 272 -13.42 0.87 36.67
CA ALA A 272 -13.11 -0.49 37.12
C ALA A 272 -11.82 -0.53 37.98
N ALA A 273 -11.62 0.43 38.87
CA ALA A 273 -10.52 0.39 39.85
C ALA A 273 -11.00 0.89 41.21
N SER A 274 -12.08 0.28 41.72
CA SER A 274 -12.46 0.24 43.14
C SER A 274 -13.82 -0.45 43.25
N ALA A 275 -13.80 -1.77 43.42
CA ALA A 275 -14.88 -2.55 44.02
C ALA A 275 -14.21 -3.52 45.00
#